data_AF-A0A930AXX6-F1
#
_entry.id   AF-A0A930AXX6-F1
#
_cell.length_a   1.000
_cell.length_b   1.000
_cell.length_c   1.000
_cell.angle_alpha   90.00
_cell.angle_beta   90.00
_cell.angle_gamma   90.00
#
_symmetry.space_group_name_H-M   'P 1'
#
loop_
_entity.id
_entity.type
_entity.pdbx_description
1 polymer ?
#
loop_
_entity_poly.entity_id
_entity_poly.type
_entity_poly.pdbx_seq_one_letter_code
_entity_poly.pdbx_strand_id
1 'polypeptide(L)' 'TKEPKIVLPTTKITEIQQIMQQNKVHTVLVCDAERHLLGVVDHYSCML' A
#
# COMPACT_ATOMS: atom_id res chain seq x y z
N THR A 1 -1.50 -8.62 -10.86
CA THR A 1 -2.52 -7.66 -11.33
C THR A 1 -1.85 -6.75 -12.35
N LYS A 2 -2.58 -6.11 -13.28
CA LYS A 2 -1.97 -5.18 -14.25
C LYS A 2 -1.82 -3.76 -13.69
N GLU A 3 -2.55 -3.44 -12.63
CA GLU A 3 -2.47 -2.15 -11.94
C GLU A 3 -2.03 -2.37 -10.47
N PRO A 4 -0.96 -1.67 -10.02
CA PRO A 4 -0.55 -1.71 -8.62
C PRO A 4 -1.57 -0.97 -7.74
N LYS A 5 -1.71 -1.41 -6.49
CA LYS A 5 -2.57 -0.73 -5.52
C LYS A 5 -1.80 0.42 -4.90
N ILE A 6 -2.39 1.61 -4.94
CA ILE A 6 -1.81 2.86 -4.45
C ILE A 6 -2.58 3.30 -3.21
N VAL A 7 -1.85 3.73 -2.19
CA VAL A 7 -2.39 4.30 -0.95
C VAL A 7 -1.72 5.65 -0.66
N LEU A 8 -2.33 6.43 0.23
CA LEU A 8 -1.73 7.69 0.69
C LEU A 8 -0.70 7.42 1.80
N PRO A 9 0.30 8.29 1.99
CA PRO A 9 1.25 8.16 3.10
C PRO A 9 0.59 8.24 4.48
N THR A 10 -0.63 8.79 4.54
CA THR A 10 -1.44 8.88 5.76
C THR A 10 -2.38 7.70 5.97
N THR A 11 -2.45 6.75 5.02
CA THR A 11 -3.31 5.57 5.15
C THR A 11 -2.86 4.71 6.32
N LYS A 12 -3.81 4.32 7.17
CA LYS A 12 -3.51 3.50 8.34
C LYS A 12 -2.99 2.13 7.92
N ILE A 13 -2.00 1.65 8.64
CA ILE A 13 -1.38 0.33 8.43
C ILE A 13 -2.42 -0.80 8.45
N THR A 14 -3.42 -0.75 9.34
CA THR A 14 -4.52 -1.73 9.41
C THR A 14 -5.36 -1.78 8.12
N GLU A 15 -5.55 -0.62 7.48
CA GLU A 15 -6.30 -0.52 6.23
C GLU A 15 -5.46 -1.03 5.05
N ILE A 16 -4.15 -0.76 5.06
CA ILE A 16 -3.21 -1.35 4.10
C ILE A 16 -3.24 -2.89 4.16
N GLN A 17 -3.24 -3.48 5.37
CA GLN A 17 -3.37 -4.93 5.53
C GLN A 17 -4.69 -5.47 4.95
N GLN A 18 -5.81 -4.78 5.17
CA GLN A 18 -7.10 -5.15 4.59
C GLN A 18 -7.07 -5.10 3.06
N ILE A 19 -6.51 -4.04 2.48
CA ILE A 19 -6.35 -3.89 1.03
C ILE A 19 -5.51 -5.04 0.46
N MET A 20 -4.39 -5.37 1.12
CA MET A 20 -3.51 -6.47 0.73
C MET A 20 -4.24 -7.82 0.73
N GLN A 21 -4.97 -8.14 1.81
CA GLN A 21 -5.74 -9.38 1.92
C GLN A 21 -6.86 -9.47 0.86
N GLN A 22 -7.63 -8.41 0.70
CA GLN A 22 -8.76 -8.35 -0.24
C GLN A 22 -8.31 -8.51 -1.70
N ASN A 23 -7.19 -7.88 -2.05
CA ASN A 23 -6.67 -7.89 -3.42
C ASN A 23 -5.66 -9.01 -3.67
N LYS A 24 -5.34 -9.84 -2.65
CA LYS A 24 -4.33 -10.89 -2.70
C LYS A 24 -2.97 -10.39 -3.21
N VAL A 25 -2.56 -9.22 -2.71
CA VAL A 25 -1.26 -8.59 -3.02
C VAL A 25 -0.44 -8.44 -1.74
N HIS A 26 0.88 -8.59 -1.84
CA HIS A 26 1.78 -8.48 -0.70
C HIS A 26 2.45 -7.10 -0.59
N THR A 27 2.21 -6.22 -1.58
CA THR A 27 2.83 -4.91 -1.71
C THR A 27 1.81 -3.88 -2.19
N VAL A 28 1.94 -2.65 -1.70
CA VAL A 28 1.23 -1.47 -2.18
C VAL A 28 2.21 -0.33 -2.42
N LEU A 29 1.92 0.51 -3.39
CA LEU A 29 2.65 1.75 -3.64
C LEU A 29 2.09 2.85 -2.75
N VAL A 30 2.96 3.69 -2.21
CA VAL A 30 2.58 4.88 -1.45
C VAL A 30 2.81 6.08 -2.35
N CYS A 31 1.75 6.82 -2.65
CA CYS A 31 1.81 8.04 -3.45
C CYS A 31 1.17 9.21 -2.70
N ASP A 32 1.58 10.44 -3.05
CA ASP A 32 0.85 11.63 -2.63
C ASP A 32 -0.45 11.84 -3.44
N ALA A 33 -1.16 12.93 -3.14
CA ALA A 33 -2.40 13.29 -3.83
C ALA A 33 -2.22 13.60 -5.33
N GLU A 34 -1.01 13.96 -5.75
CA GLU A 34 -0.64 14.25 -7.13
C GLU A 34 -0.12 13.00 -7.88
N ARG A 35 -0.18 11.82 -7.23
CA ARG A 35 0.32 10.52 -7.72
C ARG A 35 1.84 10.46 -7.90
N HIS A 36 2.61 11.30 -7.21
CA HIS A 36 4.05 11.09 -7.13
C HIS A 36 4.34 9.90 -6.21
N LEU A 37 5.19 8.98 -6.67
CA LEU A 37 5.60 7.82 -5.89
C LEU A 37 6.52 8.25 -4.75
N LEU A 38 6.09 8.00 -3.52
CA LEU A 38 6.86 8.30 -2.29
C LEU A 38 7.58 7.05 -1.76
N GLY A 39 7.03 5.86 -2.00
CA GLY A 39 7.63 4.62 -1.53
C GLY A 39 6.78 3.37 -1.78
N VAL A 40 7.17 2.28 -1.15
CA VAL A 40 6.47 1.00 -1.18
C VAL A 40 6.28 0.47 0.24
N VAL A 41 5.13 -0.14 0.51
CA VAL A 41 4.86 -0.88 1.75
C VAL A 41 4.57 -2.32 1.40
N ASP A 42 5.21 -3.24 2.09
CA ASP A 42 4.98 -4.67 1.95
C ASP A 42 4.47 -5.28 3.28
N HIS A 43 3.98 -6.52 3.20
CA HIS A 43 3.44 -7.25 4.36
C HIS A 43 4.42 -7.32 5.55
N TYR A 44 5.74 -7.42 5.32
CA TYR A 44 6.73 -7.49 6.39
C TYR A 44 7.02 -6.11 7.01
N SER A 45 7.05 -5.04 6.18
CA SER A 45 7.21 -3.66 6.66
C SER A 45 6.10 -3.19 7.61
N CYS A 46 4.99 -3.92 7.62
CA CYS A 46 3.80 -3.66 8.43
C CYS A 46 3.89 -4.20 9.87
N MET A 47 4.88 -5.05 10.19
CA MET A 47 4.99 -5.80 11.45
C MET A 47 6.18 -5.36 12.35
N LEU A 48 6.80 -4.20 12.07
CA LEU A 48 7.89 -3.64 12.88
C LEU A 48 7.38 -2.83 14.08
#